data_AF-A0A2L2YQG5-F1
#
_entry.id   AF-A0A2L2YQG5-F1
#
_cell.length_a   1.000
_cell.length_b   1.000
_cell.length_c   1.000
_cell.angle_alpha   90.00
_cell.angle_beta   90.00
_cell.angle_gamma   90.00
#
_symmetry.space_group_name_H-M   'P 1'
#
loop_
_entity.id
_entity.type
_entity.pdbx_description
1 polymer ?
#
loop_
_entity_poly.entity_id
_entity_poly.type
_entity_poly.pdbx_seq_one_letter_code
_entity_poly.pdbx_strand_id
1 'polypeptide(L)'
;LSFIVLGFLFCQIATVKSCVKEERRSGVITHDAEAFLDFVYFQECIDIHVRPNQFIRLNIQEITLYSTECEDNKLEIIIKQSADTYSFCQNDKINNSITAVTDVQINFIAQNIFEYDMYGDPVYNPGPNFKLNFEIRDIECLRNNSFHCSNHSCIPKNEICDGVKDCENGADEVGCETG
;
A
#
# COMPACT_ATOMS: atom_id res chain seq x y z
N LEU A 1 -32.37 38.88 16.10
CA LEU A 1 -33.11 37.69 15.60
C LEU A 1 -33.56 38.03 14.18
N SER A 2 -33.20 37.38 13.08
CA SER A 2 -32.44 36.15 12.82
C SER A 2 -31.87 36.30 11.40
N PHE A 3 -30.62 35.92 11.16
CA PHE A 3 -30.03 35.88 9.82
C PHE A 3 -30.39 34.56 9.15
N ILE A 4 -31.09 34.61 8.01
CA ILE A 4 -31.26 33.47 7.12
C ILE A 4 -30.05 33.50 6.17
N VAL A 5 -29.05 32.65 6.43
CA VAL A 5 -28.03 32.34 5.43
C VAL A 5 -28.62 31.25 4.54
N LEU A 6 -28.97 31.64 3.31
CA LEU A 6 -29.39 30.74 2.25
C LEU A 6 -28.40 29.58 2.13
N GLY A 7 -28.97 28.38 2.11
CA GLY A 7 -28.25 27.13 1.93
C GLY A 7 -27.26 27.22 0.79
N PHE A 8 -26.00 27.03 1.13
CA PHE A 8 -25.01 26.62 0.16
C PHE A 8 -25.51 25.31 -0.43
N LEU A 9 -25.97 25.40 -1.67
CA LEU A 9 -25.92 24.34 -2.64
C LEU A 9 -24.44 23.92 -2.72
N PHE A 10 -24.00 23.03 -1.82
CA PHE A 10 -22.65 22.52 -1.80
C PHE A 10 -22.49 21.61 -3.02
N CYS A 11 -21.97 22.23 -4.07
CA CYS A 11 -21.17 21.70 -5.16
C CYS A 11 -20.85 20.20 -5.02
N GLN A 12 -21.60 19.35 -5.72
CA GLN A 12 -21.13 18.00 -6.07
C GLN A 12 -20.00 18.13 -7.09
N ILE A 13 -18.78 18.35 -6.60
CA ILE A 13 -17.57 18.04 -7.34
C ILE A 13 -16.69 17.28 -6.36
N ALA A 14 -16.54 15.98 -6.59
CA ALA A 14 -15.64 15.11 -5.84
C ALA A 14 -14.26 15.77 -5.76
N THR A 15 -13.91 16.26 -4.58
CA THR A 15 -12.57 16.78 -4.29
C THR A 15 -11.59 15.64 -4.51
N VAL A 16 -10.52 15.86 -5.28
CA VAL A 16 -9.41 14.93 -5.49
C VAL A 16 -9.01 14.35 -4.13
N LYS A 17 -9.41 13.11 -3.85
CA LYS A 17 -9.15 12.46 -2.57
C LYS A 17 -7.69 12.03 -2.60
N SER A 18 -6.82 12.90 -2.09
CA SER A 18 -5.42 12.57 -1.86
C SER A 18 -5.34 11.34 -0.96
N CYS A 19 -4.42 10.43 -1.23
CA CYS A 19 -4.30 9.21 -0.46
C CYS A 19 -3.97 9.49 1.00
N VAL A 20 -4.57 8.69 1.87
CA VAL A 20 -4.34 8.79 3.31
C VAL A 20 -2.92 8.29 3.57
N LYS A 21 -2.11 9.08 4.27
CA LYS A 21 -0.74 8.68 4.61
C LYS A 21 -0.76 7.79 5.85
N GLU A 22 -0.10 6.64 5.75
CA GLU A 22 0.18 5.79 6.91
C GLU A 22 1.56 6.14 7.47
N GLU A 23 1.59 6.55 8.74
CA GLU A 23 2.81 7.02 9.41
C GLU A 23 3.45 5.95 10.30
N ARG A 24 2.72 4.87 10.61
CA ARG A 24 3.23 3.78 11.44
C ARG A 24 4.23 2.94 10.66
N ARG A 25 5.15 2.31 11.38
CA ARG A 25 6.10 1.33 10.81
C ARG A 25 5.51 -0.07 10.66
N SER A 26 4.44 -0.36 11.37
CA SER A 26 3.73 -1.62 11.25
C SER A 26 2.28 -1.45 11.68
N GLY A 27 1.43 -2.36 11.23
CA GLY A 27 0.03 -2.32 11.58
C GLY A 27 -0.81 -3.24 10.72
N VAL A 28 -2.11 -3.10 10.91
CA VAL A 28 -3.13 -3.72 10.08
C VAL A 28 -3.85 -2.60 9.34
N ILE A 29 -4.09 -2.84 8.06
CA ILE A 29 -4.92 -2.03 7.19
C ILE A 29 -6.13 -2.89 6.81
N THR A 30 -7.33 -2.34 7.04
CA THR A 30 -8.61 -2.94 6.69
C THR A 30 -9.46 -1.90 5.96
N HIS A 31 -10.40 -2.36 5.15
CA HIS A 31 -11.50 -1.51 4.74
C HIS A 31 -12.42 -1.25 5.95
N ASP A 32 -12.77 0.01 6.18
CA ASP A 32 -13.69 0.41 7.25
C ASP A 32 -15.11 0.44 6.70
N ALA A 33 -15.77 -0.71 6.73
CA ALA A 33 -17.16 -0.86 6.33
C ALA A 33 -18.10 -0.38 7.47
N GLU A 34 -17.98 0.86 7.92
CA GLU A 34 -19.09 1.50 8.63
C GLU A 34 -20.22 1.69 7.61
N ALA A 35 -21.12 0.71 7.58
CA ALA A 35 -22.27 0.62 6.71
C ALA A 35 -23.22 1.81 6.93
N PHE A 36 -22.93 2.93 6.28
CA PHE A 36 -23.95 3.90 5.95
C PHE A 36 -24.70 3.39 4.73
N LEU A 37 -26.00 3.16 4.90
CA LEU A 37 -26.97 2.68 3.90
C LEU A 37 -27.06 3.54 2.62
N ASP A 38 -26.23 4.58 2.48
CA ASP A 38 -26.32 5.60 1.44
C ASP A 38 -25.16 5.58 0.42
N PHE A 39 -24.12 4.75 0.60
CA PHE A 39 -22.99 4.69 -0.34
C PHE A 39 -22.88 3.33 -1.03
N VAL A 40 -23.07 3.35 -2.35
CA VAL A 40 -23.00 2.18 -3.26
C VAL A 40 -21.56 1.89 -3.69
N TYR A 41 -20.65 2.87 -3.59
CA TYR A 41 -19.29 2.80 -4.13
C TYR A 41 -18.27 3.44 -3.18
N PHE A 42 -17.19 2.72 -2.91
CA PHE A 42 -16.08 3.13 -2.07
C PHE A 42 -14.79 3.12 -2.88
N GLN A 43 -14.03 4.22 -2.74
CA GLN A 43 -12.67 4.30 -3.23
C GLN A 43 -11.77 4.86 -2.13
N GLU A 44 -10.81 4.04 -1.76
CA GLU A 44 -9.83 4.30 -0.73
C GLU A 44 -8.44 4.16 -1.32
N CYS A 45 -7.53 5.03 -0.90
CA CYS A 45 -6.13 4.84 -1.17
C CYS A 45 -5.27 5.24 0.01
N ILE A 46 -4.22 4.44 0.24
CA ILE A 46 -3.29 4.58 1.36
C ILE A 46 -1.88 4.62 0.81
N ASP A 47 -1.13 5.65 1.19
CA ASP A 47 0.28 5.81 0.87
C ASP A 47 1.13 5.41 2.08
N ILE A 48 2.05 4.47 1.86
CA ILE A 48 3.04 4.06 2.85
C ILE A 48 4.42 4.49 2.36
N HIS A 49 5.07 5.38 3.12
CA HIS A 49 6.42 5.84 2.80
C HIS A 49 7.47 4.84 3.29
N VAL A 50 8.36 4.42 2.40
CA VAL A 50 9.50 3.54 2.71
C VAL A 50 10.78 4.35 2.49
N ARG A 51 11.54 4.56 3.56
CA ARG A 51 12.78 5.34 3.48
C ARG A 51 13.87 4.52 2.79
N PRO A 52 14.91 5.20 2.24
CA PRO A 52 16.12 4.51 1.84
C PRO A 52 16.64 3.61 2.97
N ASN A 53 17.18 2.46 2.61
CA ASN A 53 17.69 1.44 3.53
C ASN A 53 16.60 0.74 4.36
N GLN A 54 15.33 0.82 3.92
CA GLN A 54 14.23 0.08 4.51
C GLN A 54 13.53 -0.77 3.46
N PHE A 55 12.85 -1.81 3.91
CA PHE A 55 11.91 -2.56 3.10
C PHE A 55 10.58 -2.68 3.84
N ILE A 56 9.50 -2.72 3.06
CA ILE A 56 8.17 -3.05 3.57
C ILE A 56 7.81 -4.47 3.17
N ARG A 57 7.24 -5.21 4.10
CA ARG A 57 6.60 -6.50 3.86
C ARG A 57 5.11 -6.35 4.05
N LEU A 58 4.35 -6.69 3.02
CA LEU A 58 2.90 -6.72 3.03
C LEU A 58 2.47 -8.18 3.05
N ASN A 59 1.62 -8.53 4.00
CA ASN A 59 1.03 -9.84 4.11
C ASN A 59 -0.48 -9.66 4.05
N ILE A 60 -1.10 -10.26 3.04
CA ILE A 60 -2.54 -10.19 2.87
C ILE A 60 -3.12 -11.33 3.71
N GLN A 61 -3.99 -11.02 4.66
CA GLN A 61 -4.63 -12.02 5.53
C GLN A 61 -5.95 -12.49 4.93
N GLU A 62 -6.79 -11.55 4.52
CA GLU A 62 -8.15 -11.80 4.08
C GLU A 62 -8.45 -10.86 2.90
N ILE A 63 -9.04 -11.40 1.83
CA ILE A 63 -9.58 -10.63 0.72
C ILE A 63 -10.90 -11.30 0.34
N THR A 64 -11.96 -10.51 0.30
CA THR A 64 -13.27 -10.89 -0.19
C THR A 64 -13.66 -9.88 -1.26
N LEU A 65 -13.66 -10.27 -2.52
CA LEU A 65 -14.00 -9.41 -3.64
C LEU A 65 -15.03 -10.11 -4.52
N TYR A 66 -16.00 -9.36 -5.02
CA TYR A 66 -17.10 -9.86 -5.85
C TYR A 66 -17.11 -9.14 -7.19
N SER A 67 -16.09 -9.32 -8.02
CA SER A 67 -16.08 -8.81 -9.40
C SER A 67 -15.45 -9.83 -10.33
N THR A 68 -16.22 -10.21 -11.35
CA THR A 68 -15.80 -11.12 -12.41
C THR A 68 -14.96 -10.43 -13.47
N GLU A 69 -15.05 -9.11 -13.58
CA GLU A 69 -14.37 -8.29 -14.59
C GLU A 69 -13.21 -7.46 -13.99
N CYS A 70 -13.07 -7.43 -12.66
CA CYS A 70 -12.02 -6.73 -11.91
C CYS A 70 -12.00 -5.20 -12.16
N GLU A 71 -13.09 -4.64 -12.68
CA GLU A 71 -13.26 -3.19 -12.89
C GLU A 71 -13.90 -2.50 -11.67
N ASP A 72 -14.79 -3.21 -10.96
CA ASP A 72 -15.65 -2.64 -9.92
C ASP A 72 -15.27 -3.01 -8.47
N ASN A 73 -14.65 -4.18 -8.26
CA ASN A 73 -14.16 -4.63 -6.95
C ASN A 73 -12.72 -5.11 -7.09
N LYS A 74 -11.76 -4.28 -6.68
CA LYS A 74 -10.33 -4.54 -6.87
C LYS A 74 -9.51 -4.01 -5.70
N LEU A 75 -8.56 -4.83 -5.24
CA LEU A 75 -7.44 -4.37 -4.42
C LEU A 75 -6.20 -4.28 -5.30
N GLU A 76 -5.56 -3.12 -5.35
CA GLU A 76 -4.34 -2.88 -6.09
C GLU A 76 -3.22 -2.40 -5.16
N ILE A 77 -2.04 -2.98 -5.30
CA ILE A 77 -0.84 -2.57 -4.58
C ILE A 77 0.19 -2.16 -5.63
N ILE A 78 0.54 -0.88 -5.63
CA ILE A 78 1.49 -0.29 -6.56
C ILE A 78 2.80 -0.03 -5.82
N ILE A 79 3.90 -0.60 -6.32
CA ILE A 79 5.24 -0.26 -5.85
C ILE A 79 5.71 0.97 -6.62
N LYS A 80 5.80 2.13 -5.95
CA LYS A 80 6.22 3.38 -6.60
C LYS A 80 7.67 3.25 -7.06
N GLN A 81 7.99 3.89 -8.19
CA GLN A 81 9.32 3.81 -8.82
C GLN A 81 9.73 2.40 -9.28
N SER A 82 8.79 1.43 -9.27
CA SER A 82 8.91 0.13 -9.94
C SER A 82 7.85 0.03 -11.05
N ALA A 83 8.00 -0.96 -11.93
CA ALA A 83 6.95 -1.40 -12.85
C ALA A 83 5.98 -2.41 -12.18
N ASP A 84 6.24 -2.78 -10.92
CA ASP A 84 5.47 -3.80 -10.21
C ASP A 84 4.13 -3.27 -9.68
N THR A 85 3.05 -3.88 -10.14
CA THR A 85 1.69 -3.67 -9.65
C THR A 85 1.03 -5.01 -9.39
N TYR A 86 0.49 -5.21 -8.20
CA TYR A 86 -0.27 -6.40 -7.82
C TYR A 86 -1.75 -6.05 -7.80
N SER A 87 -2.54 -6.70 -8.65
CA SER A 87 -3.99 -6.58 -8.65
C SER A 87 -4.62 -7.87 -8.16
N PHE A 88 -5.59 -7.75 -7.26
CA PHE A 88 -6.35 -8.86 -6.70
C PHE A 88 -7.84 -8.65 -6.99
N CYS A 89 -8.50 -9.72 -7.47
CA CYS A 89 -9.95 -9.82 -7.63
C CYS A 89 -10.48 -11.23 -7.32
N GLN A 90 -11.78 -11.49 -7.57
CA GLN A 90 -12.63 -12.54 -6.99
C GLN A 90 -12.03 -13.96 -6.86
N ASN A 91 -11.09 -14.35 -7.72
CA ASN A 91 -10.51 -15.69 -7.74
C ASN A 91 -8.99 -15.73 -7.51
N ASP A 92 -8.38 -14.60 -7.18
CA ASP A 92 -6.95 -14.55 -6.95
C ASP A 92 -6.60 -15.23 -5.63
N LYS A 93 -5.67 -16.18 -5.71
CA LYS A 93 -5.12 -16.78 -4.51
C LYS A 93 -4.25 -15.75 -3.82
N ILE A 94 -4.49 -15.57 -2.53
CA ILE A 94 -3.60 -14.84 -1.65
C ILE A 94 -2.24 -15.58 -1.68
N ASN A 95 -1.29 -14.98 -2.38
CA ASN A 95 0.05 -15.54 -2.53
C ASN A 95 0.97 -15.05 -1.41
N ASN A 96 2.23 -15.47 -1.50
CA ASN A 96 3.35 -15.04 -0.67
C ASN A 96 3.33 -13.54 -0.38
N SER A 97 3.92 -13.16 0.76
CA SER A 97 4.10 -11.76 1.13
C SER A 97 4.76 -10.95 0.02
N ILE A 98 4.22 -9.77 -0.27
CA ILE A 98 4.83 -8.79 -1.17
C ILE A 98 5.90 -8.04 -0.39
N THR A 99 7.06 -7.81 -1.02
CA THR A 99 8.14 -7.01 -0.45
C THR A 99 8.51 -5.90 -1.42
N ALA A 100 8.69 -4.68 -0.89
CA ALA A 100 9.11 -3.53 -1.66
C ALA A 100 10.18 -2.73 -0.90
N VAL A 101 11.06 -2.04 -1.62
CA VAL A 101 12.12 -1.17 -1.07
C VAL A 101 11.86 0.31 -1.35
N THR A 102 10.70 0.62 -1.92
CA THR A 102 10.23 1.97 -2.24
C THR A 102 8.82 2.16 -1.70
N ASP A 103 8.33 3.40 -1.75
CA ASP A 103 6.97 3.75 -1.35
C ASP A 103 5.93 2.83 -2.00
N VAL A 104 4.89 2.51 -1.22
CA VAL A 104 3.78 1.68 -1.69
C VAL A 104 2.50 2.50 -1.66
N GLN A 105 1.68 2.36 -2.70
CA GLN A 105 0.30 2.84 -2.71
C GLN A 105 -0.67 1.66 -2.77
N ILE A 106 -1.58 1.60 -1.80
CA ILE A 106 -2.66 0.61 -1.76
C ILE A 106 -3.92 1.32 -2.25
N ASN A 107 -4.56 0.83 -3.30
CA ASN A 107 -5.85 1.29 -3.78
C ASN A 107 -6.88 0.19 -3.55
N PHE A 108 -8.00 0.54 -2.95
CA PHE A 108 -9.14 -0.36 -2.79
C PHE A 108 -10.38 0.28 -3.39
N ILE A 109 -10.99 -0.42 -4.33
CA ILE A 109 -12.23 -0.04 -4.97
C ILE A 109 -13.24 -1.13 -4.64
N ALA A 110 -14.37 -0.72 -4.08
CA ALA A 110 -15.44 -1.63 -3.69
C ALA A 110 -16.82 -1.05 -4.02
N GLN A 111 -17.68 -1.87 -4.59
CA GLN A 111 -19.10 -1.64 -4.74
C GLN A 111 -19.87 -2.53 -3.78
N ASN A 112 -20.78 -1.94 -3.01
CA ASN A 112 -21.68 -2.71 -2.19
C ASN A 112 -22.90 -3.11 -3.02
N ILE A 113 -23.18 -4.40 -3.08
CA ILE A 113 -24.35 -4.94 -3.77
C ILE A 113 -25.44 -5.12 -2.71
N PHE A 114 -26.49 -4.31 -2.80
CA PHE A 114 -27.70 -4.53 -2.02
C PHE A 114 -28.46 -5.72 -2.59
N GLU A 115 -28.33 -6.87 -1.94
CA GLU A 115 -29.16 -8.04 -2.25
C GLU A 115 -30.48 -7.94 -1.48
N TYR A 116 -31.58 -8.22 -2.18
CA TYR A 116 -32.91 -8.37 -1.61
C TYR A 116 -33.40 -9.79 -1.87
N ASP A 117 -34.09 -10.38 -0.90
CA ASP A 117 -34.70 -11.69 -1.10
C ASP A 117 -35.99 -11.58 -1.95
N MET A 118 -36.65 -12.72 -2.18
CA MET A 118 -37.89 -12.76 -2.98
C MET A 118 -39.07 -12.01 -2.33
N TYR A 119 -38.96 -11.63 -1.05
CA TYR A 119 -39.94 -10.84 -0.32
C TYR A 119 -39.60 -9.34 -0.30
N GLY A 120 -38.43 -8.97 -0.84
CA GLY A 120 -37.93 -7.60 -0.82
C GLY A 120 -37.29 -7.22 0.51
N ASP A 121 -36.92 -8.19 1.34
CA ASP A 121 -36.17 -7.95 2.57
C ASP A 121 -34.67 -7.88 2.25
N PRO A 122 -33.92 -6.94 2.87
CA PRO A 122 -32.49 -6.81 2.64
C PRO A 122 -31.75 -8.04 3.17
N VAL A 123 -31.01 -8.70 2.27
CA VAL A 123 -30.10 -9.79 2.62
C VAL A 123 -28.79 -9.17 3.10
N TYR A 124 -28.38 -9.53 4.31
CA TYR A 124 -27.09 -9.08 4.82
C TYR A 124 -25.96 -9.67 3.97
N ASN A 125 -25.30 -8.81 3.20
CA ASN A 125 -24.06 -9.11 2.52
C ASN A 125 -22.93 -8.35 3.23
N PRO A 126 -21.89 -9.04 3.75
CA PRO A 126 -20.75 -8.37 4.38
C PRO A 126 -19.97 -7.48 3.41
N GLY A 127 -20.22 -7.59 2.10
CA GLY A 127 -19.64 -6.76 1.08
C GLY A 127 -18.16 -7.09 0.81
N PRO A 128 -17.54 -6.39 -0.15
CA PRO A 128 -16.12 -6.51 -0.40
C PRO A 128 -15.31 -6.06 0.81
N ASN A 129 -14.27 -6.81 1.18
CA ASN A 129 -13.42 -6.45 2.29
C ASN A 129 -11.98 -6.93 2.05
N PHE A 130 -11.03 -6.27 2.72
CA PHE A 130 -9.65 -6.73 2.75
C PHE A 130 -9.04 -6.47 4.13
N LYS A 131 -8.04 -7.29 4.45
CA LYS A 131 -7.21 -7.13 5.63
C LYS A 131 -5.78 -7.51 5.28
N LEU A 132 -4.87 -6.58 5.50
CA LEU A 132 -3.45 -6.84 5.34
C LEU A 132 -2.67 -6.30 6.53
N ASN A 133 -1.63 -7.02 6.89
CA ASN A 133 -0.62 -6.60 7.85
C ASN A 133 0.60 -6.11 7.07
N PHE A 134 1.15 -4.99 7.53
CA PHE A 134 2.38 -4.45 6.97
C PHE A 134 3.42 -4.26 8.06
N GLU A 135 4.69 -4.34 7.66
CA GLU A 135 5.82 -4.10 8.53
C GLU A 135 6.98 -3.52 7.71
N ILE A 136 7.50 -2.38 8.16
CA ILE A 136 8.69 -1.73 7.64
C ILE A 136 9.86 -2.11 8.54
N ARG A 137 10.93 -2.65 7.95
CA ARG A 137 12.17 -3.00 8.63
C ARG A 137 13.35 -2.36 7.93
N ASP A 138 14.40 -2.14 8.71
CA ASP A 138 15.68 -1.70 8.16
C ASP A 138 16.35 -2.87 7.42
N ILE A 139 17.03 -2.58 6.32
CA ILE A 139 17.80 -3.57 5.58
C ILE A 139 19.07 -3.85 6.39
N GLU A 140 19.07 -4.98 7.09
CA GLU A 140 20.25 -5.50 7.75
C GLU A 140 21.01 -6.40 6.78
N CYS A 141 22.23 -5.98 6.41
CA CYS A 141 23.09 -6.86 5.64
C CYS A 141 23.52 -8.05 6.53
N LEU A 142 23.17 -9.27 6.09
CA LEU A 142 23.24 -10.51 6.88
C LEU A 142 24.65 -10.91 7.39
N ARG A 143 25.70 -10.18 6.99
CA ARG A 143 27.07 -10.43 7.43
C ARG A 143 27.58 -9.23 8.23
N ASN A 144 28.11 -9.47 9.43
CA ASN A 144 28.86 -8.47 10.21
C ASN A 144 30.06 -7.86 9.44
N ASN A 145 30.44 -8.47 8.31
CA ASN A 145 31.42 -7.97 7.34
C ASN A 145 30.74 -7.60 6.01
N SER A 146 29.69 -6.81 6.03
CA SER A 146 29.12 -6.24 4.80
C SER A 146 28.76 -4.76 4.98
N PHE A 147 28.83 -4.03 3.89
CA PHE A 147 28.51 -2.60 3.78
C PHE A 147 27.23 -2.43 2.98
N HIS A 148 26.36 -1.55 3.47
CA HIS A 148 25.07 -1.28 2.85
C HIS A 148 25.19 -0.09 1.90
N CYS A 149 25.01 -0.34 0.61
CA CYS A 149 24.98 0.69 -0.42
C CYS A 149 23.67 1.47 -0.42
N SER A 150 23.68 2.69 -0.94
CA SER A 150 22.48 3.55 -0.98
C SER A 150 21.37 3.03 -1.90
N ASN A 151 21.66 2.08 -2.79
CA ASN A 151 20.71 1.45 -3.70
C ASN A 151 20.12 0.13 -3.15
N HIS A 152 20.17 -0.07 -1.83
CA HIS A 152 19.65 -1.28 -1.15
C HIS A 152 20.46 -2.56 -1.38
N SER A 153 21.65 -2.46 -2.00
CA SER A 153 22.57 -3.59 -2.14
C SER A 153 23.52 -3.71 -0.94
N CYS A 154 24.03 -4.92 -0.72
CA CYS A 154 25.03 -5.20 0.31
C CYS A 154 26.29 -5.75 -0.35
N ILE A 155 27.43 -5.10 -0.12
CA ILE A 155 28.74 -5.58 -0.56
C ILE A 155 29.52 -6.14 0.64
N PRO A 156 30.42 -7.12 0.47
CA PRO A 156 31.40 -7.51 1.47
C PRO A 156 32.26 -6.35 2.00
N LYS A 157 32.68 -6.42 3.28
CA LYS A 157 33.51 -5.38 3.91
C LYS A 157 34.91 -5.26 3.31
N ASN A 158 35.40 -6.30 2.63
CA ASN A 158 36.66 -6.30 1.91
C ASN A 158 36.59 -5.59 0.55
N GLU A 159 35.39 -5.20 0.11
CA GLU A 159 35.10 -4.39 -1.08
C GLU A 159 34.82 -2.93 -0.68
N ILE A 160 35.26 -2.52 0.53
CA ILE A 160 35.24 -1.11 0.95
C ILE A 160 36.66 -0.60 0.83
N CYS A 161 36.84 0.53 0.15
CA CYS A 161 38.15 1.15 -0.06
C CYS A 161 39.15 0.23 -0.76
N ASP A 162 38.69 -0.60 -1.69
CA ASP A 162 39.55 -1.51 -2.45
C ASP A 162 40.00 -0.92 -3.79
N GLY A 163 39.55 0.29 -4.11
CA GLY A 163 39.84 1.01 -5.35
C GLY A 163 38.91 0.63 -6.51
N VAL A 164 37.92 -0.24 -6.27
CA VAL A 164 36.87 -0.63 -7.21
C VAL A 164 35.55 -0.02 -6.76
N LYS A 165 34.71 0.34 -7.73
CA LYS A 165 33.40 0.90 -7.45
C LYS A 165 32.38 -0.25 -7.44
N ASP A 166 32.07 -0.77 -6.27
CA ASP A 166 31.12 -1.87 -6.06
C ASP A 166 29.72 -1.37 -5.71
N CYS A 167 29.58 -0.24 -4.99
CA CYS A 167 28.28 0.44 -4.91
C CYS A 167 27.98 1.22 -6.19
N GLU A 168 26.70 1.25 -6.61
CA GLU A 168 26.27 1.98 -7.82
C GLU A 168 26.61 3.48 -7.81
N ASN A 169 26.65 4.09 -6.62
CA ASN A 169 27.07 5.48 -6.44
C ASN A 169 28.52 5.64 -5.99
N GLY A 170 29.27 4.55 -5.80
CA GLY A 170 30.65 4.54 -5.33
C GLY A 170 30.82 4.95 -3.87
N ALA A 171 29.75 4.84 -3.07
CA ALA A 171 29.78 5.21 -1.66
C ALA A 171 30.77 4.38 -0.81
N ASP A 172 31.08 3.17 -1.26
CA ASP A 172 32.11 2.26 -0.76
C ASP A 172 33.53 2.81 -0.85
N GLU A 173 33.78 3.74 -1.78
CA GLU A 173 35.11 4.33 -2.03
C GLU A 173 35.24 5.77 -1.49
N VAL A 174 34.24 6.26 -0.77
CA VAL A 174 34.24 7.63 -0.20
C VAL A 174 34.76 7.63 1.22
N GLY A 175 35.73 8.51 1.51
CA GLY A 175 36.26 8.70 2.86
C GLY A 175 37.34 7.69 3.27
N CYS A 176 37.88 6.96 2.30
CA CYS A 176 39.05 6.10 2.49
C CYS A 176 40.27 6.95 2.82
N GLU A 177 40.90 6.72 3.97
CA GLU A 177 42.19 7.33 4.29
C GLU A 177 43.24 6.73 3.34
N THR A 178 43.76 7.54 2.43
CA THR A 178 44.94 7.18 1.63
C THR A 178 46.15 7.26 2.56
N GLY A 179 46.44 6.15 3.25
CA GLY A 179 47.67 5.96 4.03
C GLY A 179 48.89 5.79 3.14
#